data_AF-A0AAP3Q1B7-F1
#
_entry.id   AF-A0AAP3Q1B7-F1
#
_cell.length_a   1.000
_cell.length_b   1.000
_cell.length_c   1.000
_cell.angle_alpha   90.00
_cell.angle_beta   90.00
_cell.angle_gamma   90.00
#
_symmetry.space_group_name_H-M   'P 1'
#
loop_
_entity.id
_entity.type
_entity.pdbx_description
1 polymer ?
#
loop_
_entity_poly.entity_id
_entity_poly.type
_entity_poly.pdbx_seq_one_letter_code
_entity_poly.pdbx_strand_id
1 'polypeptide(L)' 'MDYCHIDIYEVQEMEIDVYLFFMREAMIFENSKTEEGREYLKNCWRMEQTKPDREGLRKNFKKKGG' A
#
# COMPACT_ATOMS: atom_id res chain seq x y z
N MET A 1 -18.71 -1.20 7.84
CA MET A 1 -17.30 -1.22 7.37
C MET A 1 -16.38 -1.48 8.54
N ASP A 2 -15.73 -2.64 8.57
CA ASP A 2 -14.96 -3.12 9.73
C ASP A 2 -13.82 -2.18 10.16
N TYR A 3 -13.16 -1.52 9.20
CA TYR A 3 -12.07 -0.59 9.47
C TYR A 3 -12.51 0.68 10.22
N CYS A 4 -13.68 1.22 9.90
CA CYS A 4 -14.22 2.44 10.53
C CYS A 4 -15.20 2.15 11.67
N HIS A 5 -15.54 0.87 11.89
CA HIS A 5 -16.56 0.43 12.86
C HIS A 5 -17.94 1.08 12.68
N ILE A 6 -18.33 1.32 11.42
CA ILE A 6 -19.64 1.86 11.03
C ILE A 6 -20.53 0.78 10.44
N ASP A 7 -21.85 0.95 10.49
CA ASP A 7 -22.80 0.01 9.89
C ASP A 7 -22.99 0.21 8.38
N ILE A 8 -23.86 -0.59 7.76
CA ILE A 8 -24.12 -0.53 6.31
C ILE A 8 -24.97 0.67 5.90
N TYR A 9 -25.82 1.18 6.78
CA TYR A 9 -26.66 2.36 6.52
C TYR A 9 -25.83 3.63 6.56
N GLU A 10 -24.92 3.76 7.52
CA GLU A 10 -23.95 4.86 7.59
C GLU A 10 -23.04 4.89 6.35
N VAL A 11 -22.70 3.73 5.79
CA VAL A 11 -21.94 3.65 4.52
C VAL A 11 -22.78 4.12 3.33
N GLN A 12 -24.08 3.85 3.31
CA GLN A 12 -24.97 4.26 2.21
C GLN A 12 -25.19 5.78 2.16
N GLU A 13 -25.12 6.45 3.31
CA GLU A 13 -25.26 7.91 3.41
C GLU A 13 -23.94 8.65 3.14
N MET A 14 -22.83 7.92 2.99
CA MET A 14 -21.51 8.50 2.82
C MET A 14 -21.29 9.07 1.42
N GLU A 15 -20.59 10.20 1.35
CA GLU A 15 -20.10 10.73 0.08
C GLU A 15 -19.14 9.71 -0.58
N ILE A 16 -19.27 9.55 -1.90
CA ILE A 16 -18.58 8.48 -2.63
C ILE A 16 -17.05 8.59 -2.56
N ASP A 17 -16.51 9.80 -2.60
CA ASP A 17 -15.08 10.07 -2.47
C ASP A 17 -14.56 9.71 -1.06
N VAL A 18 -15.32 10.03 -0.01
CA VAL A 18 -15.03 9.64 1.37
C VAL A 18 -15.07 8.12 1.53
N TYR A 19 -16.07 7.45 0.96
CA TYR A 19 -16.15 5.98 0.95
C TYR A 19 -14.94 5.34 0.26
N LEU A 20 -14.58 5.83 -0.94
CA LEU A 20 -13.42 5.32 -1.68
C LEU A 20 -12.11 5.57 -0.95
N PHE A 21 -11.96 6.72 -0.30
CA PHE A 21 -10.80 7.03 0.55
C PHE A 21 -10.68 6.02 1.69
N PHE A 22 -11.73 5.81 2.49
CA PHE A 22 -11.67 4.85 3.59
C PHE A 22 -11.45 3.42 3.11
N MET A 23 -12.01 3.04 1.96
CA MET A 23 -11.82 1.71 1.40
C MET A 23 -10.35 1.46 1.05
N ARG A 24 -9.66 2.47 0.48
CA ARG A 24 -8.21 2.43 0.24
C ARG A 24 -7.44 2.29 1.55
N GLU A 25 -7.74 3.10 2.56
CA GLU A 25 -7.05 3.05 3.85
C GLU A 25 -7.24 1.70 4.56
N ALA A 26 -8.45 1.15 4.51
CA ALA A 26 -8.76 -0.18 5.02
C ALA A 26 -7.93 -1.26 4.34
N MET A 27 -7.82 -1.23 3.00
CA MET A 27 -7.02 -2.20 2.25
C MET A 27 -5.52 -2.12 2.61
N ILE A 28 -4.98 -0.91 2.78
CA ILE A 28 -3.59 -0.72 3.21
C ILE A 28 -3.40 -1.22 4.65
N PHE A 29 -4.32 -0.89 5.55
CA PHE A 29 -4.28 -1.31 6.95
C PHE A 29 -4.30 -2.83 7.08
N GLU A 30 -5.21 -3.53 6.40
CA GLU A 30 -5.28 -4.99 6.44
C GLU A 30 -4.00 -5.64 5.89
N ASN A 31 -3.49 -5.17 4.75
CA ASN A 31 -2.24 -5.68 4.18
C ASN A 31 -1.02 -5.39 5.06
N SER A 32 -1.05 -4.35 5.91
CA SER A 32 0.09 -4.06 6.81
C SER A 32 0.30 -5.10 7.91
N LYS A 33 -0.73 -5.88 8.25
CA LYS A 33 -0.72 -6.81 9.40
C LYS A 33 0.12 -8.06 9.14
N THR A 34 0.09 -8.60 7.94
CA THR A 34 0.79 -9.85 7.59
C THR A 34 2.10 -9.57 6.83
N GLU A 35 3.02 -10.53 6.85
CA GLU A 35 4.27 -10.38 6.08
C GLU A 35 4.01 -10.38 4.58
N GLU A 36 3.13 -11.28 4.11
CA GLU A 36 2.72 -11.34 2.70
C GLU A 36 2.04 -10.04 2.24
N GLY A 37 1.19 -9.45 3.08
CA GLY A 37 0.55 -8.17 2.76
C GLY A 37 1.53 -7.00 2.75
N ARG A 38 2.51 -6.97 3.68
CA ARG A 38 3.59 -5.98 3.65
C ARG A 38 4.43 -6.11 2.38
N GLU A 39 4.70 -7.34 1.94
CA GLU A 39 5.41 -7.59 0.68
C GLU A 39 4.59 -7.15 -0.53
N TYR A 40 3.27 -7.37 -0.53
CA TYR A 40 2.37 -6.84 -1.55
C TYR A 40 2.47 -5.31 -1.64
N LEU A 41 2.37 -4.60 -0.52
CA LEU A 41 2.46 -3.14 -0.47
C LEU A 41 3.82 -2.61 -0.94
N LYS A 42 4.94 -3.27 -0.55
CA LYS A 42 6.27 -2.94 -1.06
C LYS A 42 6.36 -3.09 -2.58
N ASN A 43 5.74 -4.13 -3.12
CA ASN A 43 5.70 -4.35 -4.56
C ASN A 43 4.86 -3.29 -5.29
N CYS A 44 3.70 -2.90 -4.75
CA CYS A 44 2.93 -1.76 -5.26
C CYS A 44 3.79 -0.49 -5.32
N TRP A 45 4.43 -0.13 -4.20
CA TRP A 45 5.32 1.04 -4.14
C TRP A 45 6.46 0.96 -5.16
N ARG A 46 7.07 -0.22 -5.33
CA ARG A 46 8.12 -0.47 -6.32
C ARG A 46 7.63 -0.28 -7.76
N MET A 47 6.40 -0.68 -8.07
CA MET A 47 5.81 -0.54 -9.41
C MET A 47 5.45 0.91 -9.74
N GLU A 48 5.14 1.73 -8.74
CA GLU A 48 4.88 3.17 -8.92
C GLU A 48 6.15 3.98 -9.25
N GLN A 49 7.34 3.41 -8.98
CA GLN A 49 8.59 4.09 -9.27
C GLN A 49 8.83 4.20 -10.78
N THR A 50 8.86 5.43 -11.28
CA THR A 50 9.15 5.73 -12.70
C THR A 50 10.63 5.97 -12.97
N LYS A 51 11.42 6.19 -11.91
CA LYS A 51 12.87 6.42 -11.99
C LYS A 51 13.61 5.28 -11.31
N PRO A 52 14.75 4.84 -11.87
CA PRO A 52 15.54 3.79 -11.26
C PRO A 52 16.15 4.27 -9.94
N ASP A 53 16.11 3.41 -8.91
CA ASP A 53 16.84 3.62 -7.66
C ASP A 53 18.34 3.43 -7.88
N ARG A 54 19.01 4.52 -8.28
CA ARG A 54 20.45 4.53 -8.59
C ARG A 54 21.31 4.21 -7.37
N GLU A 55 20.85 4.55 -6.17
CA GLU A 55 21.60 4.30 -4.93
C GLU A 55 21.57 2.82 -4.57
N GLY A 56 20.38 2.20 -4.58
CA GLY A 56 20.21 0.77 -4.40
C GLY A 56 20.97 -0.04 -5.45
N LEU A 57 20.89 0.37 -6.72
CA LEU A 57 21.68 -0.22 -7.79
C LEU A 57 23.18 -0.13 -7.49
N ARG A 58 23.71 1.06 -7.16
CA ARG A 58 25.15 1.24 -6.88
C ARG A 58 25.62 0.40 -5.69
N LYS A 59 24.81 0.26 -4.64
CA LYS A 59 25.12 -0.57 -3.47
C LYS A 59 25.16 -2.07 -3.80
N ASN A 60 24.24 -2.54 -4.63
CA ASN A 60 24.16 -3.94 -5.03
C ASN A 60 25.26 -4.33 -6.04
N PHE A 61 25.54 -3.45 -7.00
CA PHE A 61 26.55 -3.69 -8.03
C PHE A 61 27.99 -3.50 -7.51
N LYS A 62 28.25 -2.58 -6.57
CA LYS A 62 29.57 -2.49 -5.90
C LYS A 62 29.93 -3.73 -5.09
N LYS A 63 28.94 -4.44 -4.54
CA LYS A 63 29.17 -5.70 -3.80
C LYS A 63 29.48 -6.90 -4.70
N LYS A 64 29.21 -6.80 -6.01
CA LYS A 64 29.40 -7.87 -6.99
C LYS A 64 30.60 -7.65 -7.94
N GLY A 65 31.39 -6.61 -7.73
CA GLY A 65 32.65 -6.43 -8.45
C GLY A 65 33.76 -7.28 -7.81
N GLY A 66 34.40 -8.13 -8.63
CA GLY A 66 35.77 -8.60 -8.38
C GLY A 66 36.80 -7.48 -8.57
#